data_AF-A0A1I4ANP6-F1
#
_entry.id   AF-A0A1I4ANP6-F1
#
_cell.length_a   1.000
_cell.length_b   1.000
_cell.length_c   1.000
_cell.angle_alpha   90.00
_cell.angle_beta   90.00
_cell.angle_gamma   90.00
#
_symmetry.space_group_name_H-M   'P 1'
#
loop_
_entity.id
_entity.type
_entity.pdbx_description
1 polymer ?
#
loop_
_entity_poly.entity_id
_entity_poly.type
_entity_poly.pdbx_seq_one_letter_code
_entity_poly.pdbx_strand_id
1 'polypeptide(L)'
;MTRLALLAACLLLSAPLVASAEPAPAASKGPCRAVQSEGQPFTVCTVDLRRERVRLFWLGPDGLPYSSLGSLADRQGTRLSFAMNAGMYDKGQAPVGLYVEEGRELKGVSTANGPGNFHLKPNGIFYVKGDRAGVMDTARYLKAKPHPDFATQSGPMLVIEGKIHPKISEDGPSQKIRNGVGVRDDGRTAIFAISEQPVTFGAFARLFKNELGCRNALFLDGSVSSLYAPGLGRSDLSRPLGPLVGAVAK
;
A
#
# COMPACT_ATOMS: atom_id res chain seq x y z
N MET A 1 84.23 -32.14 16.74
CA MET A 1 83.69 -30.81 17.11
C MET A 1 82.38 -30.61 16.39
N THR A 2 81.37 -30.26 17.16
CA THR A 2 79.92 -30.31 16.96
C THR A 2 79.40 -29.38 15.86
N ARG A 3 78.49 -29.85 14.99
CA ARG A 3 77.55 -28.99 14.26
C ARG A 3 76.14 -29.59 14.34
N LEU A 4 75.33 -28.90 15.12
CA LEU A 4 73.90 -29.11 15.38
C LEU A 4 73.13 -28.58 14.15
N ALA A 5 72.25 -29.39 13.54
CA ALA A 5 71.30 -28.93 12.54
C ALA A 5 69.89 -29.05 13.13
N LEU A 6 69.27 -27.91 13.43
CA LEU A 6 67.86 -27.82 13.82
C LEU A 6 66.98 -28.11 12.60
N LEU A 7 66.17 -29.17 12.66
CA LEU A 7 65.01 -29.34 11.79
C LEU A 7 63.80 -28.67 12.45
N ALA A 8 63.38 -27.54 11.91
CA ALA A 8 62.11 -26.89 12.28
C ALA A 8 60.96 -27.61 11.55
N ALA A 9 60.14 -28.37 12.28
CA ALA A 9 58.92 -28.96 11.77
C ALA A 9 57.78 -27.94 11.84
N CYS A 10 57.42 -27.34 10.70
CA CYS A 10 56.21 -26.53 10.58
C CYS A 10 54.98 -27.46 10.53
N LEU A 11 54.29 -27.63 11.67
CA LEU A 11 52.95 -28.21 11.72
C LEU A 11 51.94 -27.19 11.16
N LEU A 12 51.46 -27.43 9.95
CA LEU A 12 50.30 -26.74 9.38
C LEU A 12 49.03 -27.30 10.03
N LEU A 13 48.47 -26.58 11.00
CA LEU A 13 47.12 -26.85 11.52
C LEU A 13 46.08 -26.40 10.49
N SER A 14 45.53 -27.35 9.75
CA SER A 14 44.34 -27.16 8.93
C SER A 14 43.09 -27.02 9.82
N ALA A 15 42.64 -25.79 10.05
CA ALA A 15 41.38 -25.50 10.72
C ALA A 15 40.19 -25.82 9.78
N PRO A 16 39.11 -26.47 10.26
CA PRO A 16 37.95 -26.74 9.43
C PRO A 16 37.16 -25.44 9.18
N LEU A 17 36.87 -25.15 7.91
CA LEU A 17 35.90 -24.11 7.54
C LEU A 17 34.51 -24.55 8.03
N VAL A 18 34.05 -23.95 9.12
CA VAL A 18 32.65 -24.03 9.53
C VAL A 18 31.87 -23.08 8.62
N ALA A 19 31.17 -23.62 7.63
CA ALA A 19 30.25 -22.84 6.82
C ALA A 19 29.07 -22.39 7.70
N SER A 20 29.05 -21.11 8.05
CA SER A 20 27.92 -20.48 8.71
C SER A 20 26.72 -20.49 7.76
N ALA A 21 25.74 -21.37 8.02
CA ALA A 21 24.47 -21.33 7.33
C ALA A 21 23.72 -20.06 7.77
N GLU A 22 23.57 -19.09 6.88
CA GLU A 22 22.72 -17.93 7.12
C GLU A 22 21.25 -18.41 7.26
N PRO A 23 20.53 -17.98 8.30
CA PRO A 23 19.13 -18.35 8.46
C PRO A 23 18.30 -17.78 7.31
N ALA A 24 17.57 -18.65 6.62
CA ALA A 24 16.60 -18.23 5.61
C ALA A 24 15.57 -17.26 6.24
N PRO A 25 15.23 -16.14 5.56
CA PRO A 25 14.27 -15.19 6.10
C PRO A 25 12.93 -15.90 6.35
N ALA A 26 12.45 -15.84 7.60
CA ALA A 26 11.16 -16.37 7.98
C ALA A 26 10.06 -15.76 7.08
N ALA A 27 9.22 -16.61 6.48
CA ALA A 27 8.10 -16.16 5.69
C ALA A 27 7.21 -15.24 6.54
N SER A 28 7.03 -13.99 6.10
CA SER A 28 6.16 -13.02 6.78
C SER A 28 4.75 -13.60 6.90
N LYS A 29 4.21 -13.68 8.11
CA LYS A 29 2.82 -14.09 8.33
C LYS A 29 1.90 -12.98 7.80
N GLY A 30 1.09 -13.20 6.77
CA GLY A 30 0.16 -12.17 6.24
C GLY A 30 0.58 -11.55 4.91
N PRO A 31 -0.19 -10.59 4.37
CA PRO A 31 -0.07 -10.18 2.97
C PRO A 31 1.08 -9.20 2.69
N CYS A 32 1.73 -8.68 3.74
CA CYS A 32 2.69 -7.58 3.65
C CYS A 32 4.15 -8.06 3.72
N ARG A 33 5.01 -7.47 2.89
CA ARG A 33 6.47 -7.71 2.86
C ARG A 33 7.25 -6.44 2.53
N ALA A 34 8.53 -6.43 2.91
CA ALA A 34 9.46 -5.39 2.46
C ALA A 34 9.81 -5.55 0.98
N VAL A 35 9.96 -4.43 0.28
CA VAL A 35 10.32 -4.32 -1.14
C VAL A 35 11.31 -3.18 -1.30
N GLN A 36 12.36 -3.41 -2.11
CA GLN A 36 13.28 -2.36 -2.56
C GLN A 36 12.96 -2.05 -4.02
N SER A 37 12.88 -0.77 -4.38
CA SER A 37 12.68 -0.31 -5.76
C SER A 37 13.49 0.96 -5.97
N GLU A 38 14.35 0.98 -6.98
CA GLU A 38 15.22 2.14 -7.28
C GLU A 38 16.02 2.65 -6.05
N GLY A 39 16.45 1.71 -5.19
CA GLY A 39 17.17 2.02 -3.95
C GLY A 39 16.32 2.58 -2.80
N GLN A 40 15.00 2.62 -2.96
CA GLN A 40 14.05 3.11 -1.95
C GLN A 40 13.28 1.97 -1.27
N PRO A 41 13.11 2.01 0.06
CA PRO A 41 12.38 0.99 0.82
C PRO A 41 10.86 1.23 0.82
N PHE A 42 10.11 0.15 0.60
CA PHE A 42 8.64 0.11 0.66
C PHE A 42 8.15 -1.09 1.44
N THR A 43 6.97 -0.97 2.05
CA THR A 43 6.15 -2.12 2.43
C THR A 43 5.03 -2.31 1.42
N VAL A 44 4.89 -3.53 0.90
CA VAL A 44 3.87 -3.90 -0.08
C VAL A 44 3.00 -5.02 0.48
N CYS A 45 1.69 -4.78 0.49
CA CYS A 45 0.66 -5.73 0.92
C CYS A 45 -0.12 -6.23 -0.30
N THR A 46 0.00 -7.52 -0.61
CA THR A 46 -0.66 -8.17 -1.76
C THR A 46 -1.82 -9.02 -1.28
N VAL A 47 -3.04 -8.67 -1.68
CA VAL A 47 -4.27 -9.31 -1.21
C VAL A 47 -4.95 -10.07 -2.34
N ASP A 48 -5.12 -11.37 -2.18
CA ASP A 48 -5.93 -12.22 -3.06
C ASP A 48 -7.41 -12.15 -2.63
N LEU A 49 -8.24 -11.53 -3.46
CA LEU A 49 -9.67 -11.31 -3.18
C LEU A 49 -10.50 -12.61 -3.18
N ARG A 50 -9.91 -13.74 -3.60
CA ARG A 50 -10.52 -15.07 -3.43
C ARG A 50 -10.33 -15.60 -2.02
N ARG A 51 -9.34 -15.12 -1.27
CA ARG A 51 -9.00 -15.58 0.09
C ARG A 51 -9.43 -14.60 1.18
N GLU A 52 -9.40 -13.31 0.88
CA GLU A 52 -9.72 -12.24 1.84
C GLU A 52 -10.78 -11.29 1.25
N ARG A 53 -11.41 -10.48 2.11
CA ARG A 53 -12.28 -9.38 1.69
C ARG A 53 -11.55 -8.07 1.89
N VAL A 54 -11.38 -7.30 0.82
CA VAL A 54 -11.01 -5.88 0.96
C VAL A 54 -12.27 -5.09 1.26
N ARG A 55 -12.26 -4.35 2.37
CA ARG A 55 -13.37 -3.51 2.83
C ARG A 55 -12.87 -2.09 3.04
N LEU A 56 -13.82 -1.15 3.00
CA LEU A 56 -13.61 0.21 3.48
C LEU A 56 -14.30 0.37 4.83
N PHE A 57 -13.74 1.25 5.67
CA PHE A 57 -14.27 1.57 6.98
C PHE A 57 -14.20 3.08 7.17
N TRP A 58 -15.32 3.74 7.44
CA TRP A 58 -15.31 5.16 7.79
C TRP A 58 -15.90 5.39 9.17
N LEU A 59 -17.18 5.09 9.35
CA LEU A 59 -17.90 5.30 10.60
C LEU A 59 -18.09 3.98 11.35
N GLY A 60 -17.92 4.02 12.67
CA GLY A 60 -18.29 2.93 13.56
C GLY A 60 -19.81 2.82 13.75
N PRO A 61 -20.27 1.80 14.49
CA PRO A 61 -21.70 1.63 14.81
C PRO A 61 -22.33 2.80 15.59
N ASP A 62 -21.50 3.60 16.26
CA ASP A 62 -21.84 4.83 16.97
C ASP A 62 -22.00 6.05 16.04
N GLY A 63 -21.77 5.87 14.74
CA GLY A 63 -21.80 6.95 13.75
C GLY A 63 -20.57 7.85 13.78
N LEU A 64 -19.55 7.53 14.59
CA LEU A 64 -18.32 8.31 14.71
C LEU A 64 -17.20 7.70 13.86
N PRO A 65 -16.28 8.50 13.30
CA PRO A 65 -15.16 7.97 12.54
C PRO A 65 -14.27 7.04 13.37
N TYR A 66 -13.79 5.95 12.76
CA TYR A 66 -12.79 5.06 13.38
C TYR A 66 -11.53 5.80 13.83
N SER A 67 -11.14 6.84 13.07
CA SER A 67 -10.06 7.78 13.39
C SER A 67 -8.63 7.22 13.46
N SER A 68 -8.43 5.92 13.66
CA SER A 68 -7.10 5.32 13.71
C SER A 68 -7.11 3.85 13.25
N LEU A 69 -5.95 3.36 12.82
CA LEU A 69 -5.77 1.95 12.47
C LEU A 69 -5.86 1.04 13.71
N GLY A 70 -5.42 1.53 14.88
CA GLY A 70 -5.53 0.81 16.15
C GLY A 70 -6.99 0.57 16.54
N SER A 71 -7.83 1.61 16.50
CA SER A 71 -9.27 1.47 16.78
C SER A 71 -9.97 0.53 15.79
N LEU A 72 -9.55 0.51 14.52
CA LEU A 72 -10.05 -0.47 13.55
C LEU A 72 -9.58 -1.90 13.91
N ALA A 73 -8.30 -2.07 14.25
CA ALA A 73 -7.73 -3.34 14.63
C ALA A 73 -8.39 -3.92 15.89
N ASP A 74 -8.64 -3.11 16.91
CA ASP A 74 -9.34 -3.53 18.13
C ASP A 74 -10.74 -4.05 17.83
N ARG A 75 -11.47 -3.42 16.90
CA ARG A 75 -12.83 -3.84 16.51
C ARG A 75 -12.86 -5.07 15.60
N GLN A 76 -11.92 -5.19 14.67
CA GLN A 76 -11.87 -6.32 13.73
C GLN A 76 -11.14 -7.55 14.31
N GLY A 77 -10.29 -7.33 15.32
CA GLY A 77 -9.47 -8.35 15.96
C GLY A 77 -8.54 -9.05 14.99
N THR A 78 -8.33 -10.36 15.21
CA THR A 78 -7.42 -11.20 14.43
C THR A 78 -7.84 -11.42 12.98
N ARG A 79 -9.05 -10.98 12.59
CA ARG A 79 -9.51 -11.05 11.20
C ARG A 79 -8.82 -10.04 10.31
N LEU A 80 -8.32 -8.92 10.85
CA LEU A 80 -7.69 -7.85 10.08
C LEU A 80 -6.23 -8.20 9.77
N SER A 81 -5.93 -8.52 8.51
CA SER A 81 -4.59 -8.93 8.08
C SER A 81 -3.71 -7.77 7.64
N PHE A 82 -4.32 -6.67 7.19
CA PHE A 82 -3.69 -5.37 6.99
C PHE A 82 -4.74 -4.24 7.02
N ALA A 83 -4.31 -3.02 7.34
CA ALA A 83 -5.09 -1.81 7.07
C ALA A 83 -4.21 -0.58 6.79
N MET A 84 -4.74 0.37 6.03
CA MET A 84 -4.14 1.69 5.82
C MET A 84 -5.21 2.77 5.64
N ASN A 85 -4.83 4.04 5.69
CA ASN A 85 -5.71 5.12 5.26
C ASN A 85 -6.08 4.97 3.77
N ALA A 86 -7.35 5.21 3.44
CA ALA A 86 -7.90 5.07 2.09
C ALA A 86 -7.87 6.42 1.34
N GLY A 87 -8.95 6.78 0.64
CA GLY A 87 -9.02 8.03 -0.10
C GLY A 87 -8.96 9.29 0.77
N MET A 88 -8.79 10.43 0.10
CA MET A 88 -8.63 11.73 0.77
C MET A 88 -9.87 12.14 1.55
N TYR A 89 -9.63 12.84 2.66
CA TYR A 89 -10.65 13.29 3.59
C TYR A 89 -10.45 14.75 4.01
N ASP A 90 -11.52 15.39 4.51
CA ASP A 90 -11.50 16.76 5.00
C ASP A 90 -11.14 16.85 6.49
N LYS A 91 -11.15 18.06 7.07
CA LYS A 91 -10.81 18.25 8.49
C LYS A 91 -11.76 17.54 9.47
N GLY A 92 -12.97 17.18 9.02
CA GLY A 92 -13.95 16.41 9.78
C GLY A 92 -13.87 14.90 9.52
N GLN A 93 -12.79 14.41 8.92
CA GLN A 93 -12.57 13.00 8.60
C GLN A 93 -13.55 12.44 7.56
N ALA A 94 -14.32 13.29 6.88
CA ALA A 94 -15.26 12.87 5.85
C ALA A 94 -14.56 12.72 4.48
N PRO A 95 -14.94 11.74 3.67
CA PRO A 95 -14.39 11.57 2.33
C PRO A 95 -14.64 12.81 1.45
N VAL A 96 -13.59 13.24 0.74
CA VAL A 96 -13.67 14.40 -0.18
C VAL A 96 -14.45 14.06 -1.46
N GLY A 97 -14.38 12.81 -1.90
CA GLY A 97 -15.03 12.31 -3.11
C GLY A 97 -15.84 11.05 -2.86
N LEU A 98 -16.06 10.24 -3.91
CA LEU A 98 -16.87 9.02 -3.83
C LEU A 98 -16.48 8.17 -2.63
N TYR A 99 -17.48 7.77 -1.87
CA TYR A 99 -17.36 6.77 -0.83
C TYR A 99 -18.56 5.83 -0.86
N VAL A 100 -18.30 4.55 -1.08
CA VAL A 100 -19.28 3.46 -1.05
C VAL A 100 -18.84 2.44 -0.01
N GLU A 101 -19.76 2.05 0.87
CA GLU A 101 -19.54 1.03 1.90
C GLU A 101 -20.75 0.10 1.94
N GLU A 102 -20.52 -1.21 1.88
CA GLU A 102 -21.59 -2.24 1.84
C GLU A 102 -22.64 -1.98 0.74
N GLY A 103 -22.19 -1.53 -0.43
CA GLY A 103 -23.03 -1.21 -1.58
C GLY A 103 -23.82 0.08 -1.47
N ARG A 104 -23.66 0.84 -0.38
CA ARG A 104 -24.33 2.13 -0.16
C ARG A 104 -23.40 3.29 -0.45
N GLU A 105 -23.80 4.18 -1.34
CA GLU A 105 -23.09 5.44 -1.56
C GLU A 105 -23.38 6.40 -0.41
N LEU A 106 -22.35 6.72 0.38
CA LEU A 106 -22.43 7.68 1.48
C LEU A 106 -21.92 9.07 1.08
N LYS A 107 -21.12 9.13 0.01
CA LYS A 107 -20.63 10.37 -0.59
C LYS A 107 -20.50 10.19 -2.09
N GLY A 108 -20.98 11.16 -2.88
CA GLY A 108 -20.93 11.11 -4.33
C GLY A 108 -19.57 11.45 -4.93
N VAL A 109 -19.40 11.10 -6.21
CA VAL A 109 -18.19 11.40 -6.99
C VAL A 109 -17.96 12.91 -7.05
N SER A 110 -16.73 13.34 -6.73
CA SER A 110 -16.30 14.73 -6.93
C SER A 110 -15.52 14.88 -8.24
N THR A 111 -16.04 15.73 -9.13
CA THR A 111 -15.39 16.16 -10.37
C THR A 111 -14.84 17.57 -10.28
N ALA A 112 -14.95 18.21 -9.11
CA ALA A 112 -14.49 19.57 -8.89
C ALA A 112 -13.00 19.73 -9.26
N ASN A 113 -12.66 20.96 -9.63
CA ASN A 113 -11.29 21.43 -9.74
C ASN A 113 -10.91 22.16 -8.44
N GLY A 114 -9.62 22.23 -8.15
CA GLY A 114 -9.12 22.86 -6.93
C GLY A 114 -7.62 22.65 -6.77
N PRO A 115 -7.07 23.09 -5.64
CA PRO A 115 -5.66 22.88 -5.31
C PRO A 115 -5.40 21.48 -4.75
N GLY A 116 -4.14 21.04 -4.80
CA GLY A 116 -3.69 19.82 -4.14
C GLY A 116 -3.94 18.53 -4.93
N ASN A 117 -3.47 17.42 -4.35
CA ASN A 117 -3.33 16.14 -5.05
C ASN A 117 -4.67 15.56 -5.56
N PHE A 118 -5.77 15.73 -4.80
CA PHE A 118 -7.11 15.27 -5.22
C PHE A 118 -7.54 15.82 -6.59
N HIS A 119 -7.12 17.06 -6.87
CA HIS A 119 -7.50 17.81 -8.05
C HIS A 119 -6.46 17.70 -9.18
N LEU A 120 -5.34 16.99 -8.97
CA LEU A 120 -4.39 16.67 -10.02
C LEU A 120 -4.99 15.60 -10.95
N LYS A 121 -5.74 16.06 -11.96
CA LYS A 121 -6.48 15.17 -12.86
C LYS A 121 -5.58 14.47 -13.90
N PRO A 122 -5.89 13.21 -14.27
CA PRO A 122 -6.98 12.41 -13.73
C PRO A 122 -6.72 11.92 -12.31
N ASN A 123 -7.72 12.14 -11.46
CA ASN A 123 -7.89 11.44 -10.20
C ASN A 123 -8.70 10.16 -10.47
N GLY A 124 -8.86 9.30 -9.47
CA GLY A 124 -9.43 7.97 -9.72
C GLY A 124 -10.16 7.39 -8.54
N ILE A 125 -10.74 6.22 -8.79
CA ILE A 125 -11.56 5.46 -7.86
C ILE A 125 -10.99 4.05 -7.79
N PHE A 126 -10.65 3.64 -6.57
CA PHE A 126 -10.48 2.23 -6.24
C PHE A 126 -11.84 1.67 -5.83
N TYR A 127 -12.22 0.52 -6.38
CA TYR A 127 -13.48 -0.13 -6.08
C TYR A 127 -13.34 -1.65 -5.98
N VAL A 128 -14.24 -2.27 -5.23
CA VAL A 128 -14.31 -3.72 -4.99
C VAL A 128 -15.75 -4.18 -5.22
N LYS A 129 -15.92 -5.31 -5.91
CA LYS A 129 -17.19 -6.01 -6.12
C LYS A 129 -16.97 -7.52 -6.00
N GLY A 130 -17.46 -8.11 -4.92
CA GLY A 130 -17.28 -9.53 -4.61
C GLY A 130 -15.81 -9.92 -4.45
N ASP A 131 -15.31 -10.73 -5.38
CA ASP A 131 -13.91 -11.19 -5.44
C ASP A 131 -13.10 -10.46 -6.53
N ARG A 132 -13.61 -9.32 -7.00
CA ARG A 132 -12.93 -8.46 -7.98
C ARG A 132 -12.72 -7.05 -7.46
N ALA A 133 -11.67 -6.41 -7.91
CA ALA A 133 -11.39 -5.01 -7.68
C ALA A 133 -10.96 -4.33 -8.98
N GLY A 134 -10.91 -3.00 -8.94
CA GLY A 134 -10.34 -2.20 -10.01
C GLY A 134 -9.90 -0.84 -9.52
N VAL A 135 -9.01 -0.23 -10.30
CA VAL A 135 -8.68 1.19 -10.22
C VAL A 135 -9.04 1.81 -11.56
N MET A 136 -9.80 2.88 -11.53
CA MET A 136 -10.33 3.53 -12.74
C MET A 136 -10.22 5.05 -12.60
N ASP A 137 -9.92 5.74 -13.70
CA ASP A 137 -10.03 7.20 -13.71
C ASP A 137 -11.50 7.62 -13.50
N THR A 138 -11.70 8.78 -12.88
CA THR A 138 -13.04 9.24 -12.48
C THR A 138 -14.01 9.37 -13.67
N ALA A 139 -13.54 9.81 -14.84
CA ALA A 139 -14.41 10.03 -15.99
C ALA A 139 -14.91 8.69 -16.57
N ARG A 140 -14.01 7.70 -16.68
CA ARG A 140 -14.38 6.35 -17.10
C ARG A 140 -15.29 5.67 -16.09
N TYR A 141 -15.06 5.88 -14.79
CA TYR A 141 -15.93 5.34 -13.73
C TYR A 141 -17.37 5.85 -13.88
N LEU A 142 -17.54 7.16 -14.08
CA LEU A 142 -18.85 7.78 -14.31
C LEU A 142 -19.55 7.26 -15.57
N LYS A 143 -18.79 6.93 -16.62
CA LYS A 143 -19.33 6.33 -17.86
C LYS A 143 -19.72 4.86 -17.65
N ALA A 144 -18.89 4.09 -16.96
CA ALA A 144 -19.08 2.66 -16.75
C ALA A 144 -20.16 2.33 -15.70
N LYS A 145 -20.41 3.26 -14.75
CA LYS A 145 -21.40 3.14 -13.67
C LYS A 145 -21.37 1.78 -12.96
N PRO A 146 -20.22 1.33 -12.45
CA PRO A 146 -20.19 0.10 -11.68
C PRO A 146 -21.02 0.25 -10.40
N HIS A 147 -21.53 -0.87 -9.89
CA HIS A 147 -22.23 -0.96 -8.60
C HIS A 147 -21.36 -1.72 -7.58
N PRO A 148 -20.27 -1.11 -7.10
CA PRO A 148 -19.33 -1.78 -6.21
C PRO A 148 -19.92 -1.99 -4.82
N ASP A 149 -19.38 -2.95 -4.09
CA ASP A 149 -19.66 -3.13 -2.65
C ASP A 149 -18.88 -2.08 -1.85
N PHE A 150 -17.67 -1.73 -2.29
CA PHE A 150 -16.83 -0.71 -1.69
C PHE A 150 -16.19 0.16 -2.76
N ALA A 151 -16.11 1.48 -2.55
CA ALA A 151 -15.35 2.37 -3.41
C ALA A 151 -14.85 3.61 -2.66
N THR A 152 -13.66 4.07 -3.02
CA THR A 152 -13.08 5.30 -2.50
C THR A 152 -12.43 6.09 -3.64
N GLN A 153 -12.72 7.39 -3.69
CA GLN A 153 -12.08 8.31 -4.62
C GLN A 153 -10.85 8.96 -3.98
N SER A 154 -9.79 9.06 -4.76
CA SER A 154 -8.57 9.78 -4.36
C SER A 154 -7.88 10.34 -5.60
N GLY A 155 -6.73 10.97 -5.44
CA GLY A 155 -5.95 11.44 -6.57
C GLY A 155 -4.56 11.93 -6.20
N PRO A 156 -3.61 11.92 -7.14
CA PRO A 156 -3.79 11.57 -8.55
C PRO A 156 -3.86 10.05 -8.82
N MET A 157 -4.31 9.66 -10.01
CA MET A 157 -3.90 8.36 -10.57
C MET A 157 -2.37 8.34 -10.69
N LEU A 158 -1.73 7.25 -10.30
CA LEU A 158 -0.28 7.06 -10.42
C LEU A 158 0.06 6.46 -11.79
N VAL A 159 -0.68 5.42 -12.17
CA VAL A 159 -0.54 4.70 -13.44
C VAL A 159 -1.91 4.58 -14.08
N ILE A 160 -1.98 4.83 -15.38
CA ILE A 160 -3.19 4.84 -16.19
C ILE A 160 -2.92 3.99 -17.43
N GLU A 161 -3.58 2.85 -17.52
CA GLU A 161 -3.46 1.89 -18.62
C GLU A 161 -2.00 1.48 -18.96
N GLY A 162 -1.13 1.45 -17.94
CA GLY A 162 0.29 1.11 -18.05
C GLY A 162 1.22 2.30 -18.27
N LYS A 163 0.71 3.53 -18.31
CA LYS A 163 1.50 4.76 -18.44
C LYS A 163 1.50 5.54 -17.14
N ILE A 164 2.62 6.12 -16.75
CA ILE A 164 2.67 7.03 -15.60
C ILE A 164 1.81 8.25 -15.92
N HIS A 165 1.12 8.78 -14.91
CA HIS A 165 0.28 9.95 -15.06
C HIS A 165 1.06 11.12 -15.67
N PRO A 166 0.59 11.75 -16.77
CA PRO A 166 1.35 12.77 -17.52
C PRO A 166 1.76 14.03 -16.76
N LYS A 167 1.16 14.30 -15.59
CA LYS A 167 1.52 15.46 -14.75
C LYS A 167 2.48 15.08 -13.61
N ILE A 168 2.84 13.81 -13.47
CA ILE A 168 3.86 13.36 -12.53
C ILE A 168 5.21 13.50 -13.22
N SER A 169 6.07 14.37 -12.68
CA SER A 169 7.47 14.44 -13.09
C SER A 169 8.26 13.24 -12.54
N GLU A 170 9.32 12.86 -13.25
CA GLU A 170 10.15 11.69 -12.90
C GLU A 170 10.74 11.81 -11.49
N ASP A 171 11.40 12.93 -11.19
CA ASP A 171 11.99 13.23 -9.88
C ASP A 171 11.50 14.60 -9.38
N GLY A 172 10.17 14.76 -9.31
CA GLY A 172 9.56 16.00 -8.86
C GLY A 172 10.00 16.44 -7.45
N PRO A 173 9.92 17.75 -7.14
CA PRO A 173 10.47 18.31 -5.90
C PRO A 173 9.72 17.86 -4.63
N SER A 174 8.53 17.26 -4.77
CA SER A 174 7.74 16.80 -3.63
C SER A 174 8.19 15.41 -3.18
N GLN A 175 8.81 15.33 -2.01
CA GLN A 175 9.12 14.06 -1.34
C GLN A 175 8.27 13.92 -0.07
N LYS A 176 7.53 12.83 0.04
CA LYS A 176 6.65 12.52 1.19
C LYS A 176 6.58 11.02 1.41
N ILE A 177 6.16 10.61 2.60
CA ILE A 177 5.61 9.26 2.78
C ILE A 177 4.34 9.17 1.92
N ARG A 178 4.23 8.10 1.14
CA ARG A 178 3.14 7.91 0.19
C ARG A 178 2.56 6.52 0.36
N ASN A 179 1.24 6.42 0.32
CA ASN A 179 0.55 5.15 0.13
C ASN A 179 -0.33 5.16 -1.13
N GLY A 180 -0.66 3.97 -1.61
CA GLY A 180 -1.36 3.79 -2.87
C GLY A 180 -1.92 2.38 -3.01
N VAL A 181 -2.78 2.23 -4.00
CA VAL A 181 -3.37 0.95 -4.37
C VAL A 181 -3.31 0.75 -5.88
N GLY A 182 -2.92 -0.44 -6.30
CA GLY A 182 -3.02 -0.91 -7.67
C GLY A 182 -3.78 -2.23 -7.73
N VAL A 183 -4.25 -2.60 -8.91
CA VAL A 183 -4.92 -3.88 -9.14
C VAL A 183 -4.28 -4.57 -10.32
N ARG A 184 -4.04 -5.88 -10.21
CA ARG A 184 -3.53 -6.70 -11.31
C ARG A 184 -4.61 -6.92 -12.37
N ASP A 185 -4.19 -7.23 -13.59
CA ASP A 185 -5.09 -7.32 -14.75
C ASP A 185 -6.19 -8.39 -14.62
N ASP A 186 -5.99 -9.41 -13.78
CA ASP A 186 -7.02 -10.41 -13.47
C ASP A 186 -8.21 -9.83 -12.69
N GLY A 187 -8.03 -8.66 -12.08
CA GLY A 187 -8.97 -7.99 -11.17
C GLY A 187 -9.12 -8.69 -9.83
N ARG A 188 -8.34 -9.73 -9.53
CA ARG A 188 -8.48 -10.59 -8.32
C ARG A 188 -7.42 -10.30 -7.28
N THR A 189 -6.38 -9.54 -7.64
CA THR A 189 -5.30 -9.17 -6.74
C THR A 189 -5.23 -7.66 -6.57
N ALA A 190 -5.47 -7.18 -5.35
CA ALA A 190 -5.25 -5.80 -4.97
C ALA A 190 -3.87 -5.67 -4.30
N ILE A 191 -3.08 -4.69 -4.72
CA ILE A 191 -1.74 -4.44 -4.21
C ILE A 191 -1.73 -3.06 -3.57
N PHE A 192 -1.47 -3.02 -2.27
CA PHE A 192 -1.30 -1.80 -1.52
C PHE A 192 0.18 -1.58 -1.21
N ALA A 193 0.63 -0.34 -1.24
CA ALA A 193 2.02 -0.01 -0.93
C ALA A 193 2.10 1.24 -0.07
N ILE A 194 3.12 1.31 0.78
CA ILE A 194 3.54 2.50 1.51
C ILE A 194 5.06 2.64 1.42
N SER A 195 5.56 3.86 1.25
CA SER A 195 7.00 4.13 1.31
C SER A 195 7.48 4.22 2.75
N GLU A 196 8.67 3.67 3.06
CA GLU A 196 9.25 3.78 4.41
C GLU A 196 10.04 5.07 4.61
N GLN A 197 10.32 5.78 3.51
CA GLN A 197 10.99 7.07 3.49
C GLN A 197 10.29 8.03 2.53
N PRO A 198 10.55 9.35 2.62
CA PRO A 198 10.00 10.31 1.68
C PRO A 198 10.45 10.01 0.25
N VAL A 199 9.49 9.85 -0.67
CA VAL A 199 9.76 9.59 -2.09
C VAL A 199 9.01 10.56 -2.99
N THR A 200 9.50 10.72 -4.22
CA THR A 200 8.83 11.50 -5.26
C THR A 200 7.56 10.78 -5.74
N PHE A 201 6.64 11.51 -6.37
CA PHE A 201 5.50 10.88 -7.04
C PHE A 201 5.95 9.95 -8.19
N GLY A 202 7.01 10.32 -8.92
CA GLY A 202 7.53 9.52 -10.02
C GLY A 202 8.12 8.19 -9.55
N ALA A 203 8.95 8.20 -8.50
CA ALA A 203 9.47 6.97 -7.89
C ALA A 203 8.32 6.07 -7.41
N PHE A 204 7.29 6.64 -6.76
CA PHE A 204 6.15 5.87 -6.30
C PHE A 204 5.29 5.31 -7.45
N ALA A 205 5.11 6.07 -8.54
CA ALA A 205 4.41 5.58 -9.72
C ALA A 205 5.19 4.47 -10.45
N ARG A 206 6.54 4.58 -10.50
CA ARG A 206 7.41 3.55 -11.06
C ARG A 206 7.40 2.26 -10.24
N LEU A 207 7.31 2.33 -8.91
CA LEU A 207 7.06 1.13 -8.09
C LEU A 207 5.81 0.38 -8.59
N PHE A 208 4.67 1.07 -8.70
CA PHE A 208 3.44 0.41 -9.16
C PHE A 208 3.54 -0.11 -10.59
N LYS A 209 4.10 0.68 -11.50
CA LYS A 209 4.17 0.32 -12.93
C LYS A 209 5.19 -0.79 -13.20
N ASN A 210 6.42 -0.62 -12.75
CA ASN A 210 7.57 -1.43 -13.15
C ASN A 210 7.75 -2.64 -12.23
N GLU A 211 7.70 -2.46 -10.91
CA GLU A 211 7.95 -3.54 -9.95
C GLU A 211 6.70 -4.36 -9.63
N LEU A 212 5.56 -3.68 -9.43
CA LEU A 212 4.32 -4.35 -9.01
C LEU A 212 3.45 -4.80 -10.19
N GLY A 213 3.74 -4.30 -11.41
CA GLY A 213 3.07 -4.66 -12.65
C GLY A 213 1.62 -4.19 -12.73
N CYS A 214 1.26 -3.10 -12.04
CA CYS A 214 -0.09 -2.55 -12.05
C CYS A 214 -0.30 -1.65 -13.26
N ARG A 215 -1.27 -1.99 -14.12
CA ARG A 215 -1.68 -1.12 -15.23
C ARG A 215 -2.45 0.10 -14.78
N ASN A 216 -3.18 0.00 -13.67
CA ASN A 216 -3.83 1.13 -13.04
C ASN A 216 -3.48 1.14 -11.55
N ALA A 217 -3.08 2.31 -11.06
CA ALA A 217 -2.76 2.53 -9.66
C ALA A 217 -3.18 3.94 -9.24
N LEU A 218 -3.59 4.07 -7.98
CA LEU A 218 -4.17 5.27 -7.40
C LEU A 218 -3.36 5.66 -6.17
N PHE A 219 -3.01 6.94 -6.09
CA PHE A 219 -2.49 7.53 -4.87
C PHE A 219 -3.64 7.68 -3.86
N LEU A 220 -3.44 7.21 -2.64
CA LEU A 220 -4.40 7.33 -1.55
C LEU A 220 -4.21 8.68 -0.84
N ASP A 221 -4.59 8.82 0.43
CA ASP A 221 -4.45 10.08 1.12
C ASP A 221 -2.97 10.53 1.26
N GLY A 222 -2.75 11.82 1.02
CA GLY A 222 -1.44 12.47 1.10
C GLY A 222 -1.27 13.43 2.28
N SER A 223 -2.27 13.52 3.15
CA SER A 223 -2.20 14.26 4.42
C SER A 223 -1.43 13.46 5.45
N VAL A 224 -1.67 12.15 5.47
CA VAL A 224 -1.03 11.14 6.32
C VAL A 224 -0.97 9.83 5.54
N SER A 225 0.12 9.06 5.69
CA SER A 225 0.18 7.66 5.24
C SER A 225 0.55 6.81 6.44
N SER A 226 -0.20 5.74 6.68
CA SER A 226 -0.02 4.86 7.83
C SER A 226 -0.40 3.43 7.49
N LEU A 227 0.27 2.47 8.12
CA LEU A 227 0.05 1.05 7.91
C LEU A 227 -0.12 0.29 9.24
N TYR A 228 -1.08 -0.62 9.23
CA TYR A 228 -1.23 -1.71 10.18
C TYR A 228 -0.94 -3.01 9.42
N ALA A 229 0.11 -3.71 9.83
CA ALA A 229 0.58 -4.96 9.26
C ALA A 229 1.08 -5.85 10.42
N PRO A 230 0.18 -6.57 11.11
CA PRO A 230 0.53 -7.36 12.29
C PRO A 230 1.53 -8.47 11.97
N GLY A 231 1.50 -8.94 10.72
CA GLY A 231 2.49 -9.85 10.14
C GLY A 231 3.94 -9.42 10.17
N LEU A 232 4.15 -8.11 10.17
CA LEU A 232 5.45 -7.45 10.26
C LEU A 232 5.67 -6.82 11.64
N GLY A 233 4.77 -7.05 12.60
CA GLY A 233 4.78 -6.39 13.91
C GLY A 233 4.56 -4.88 13.83
N ARG A 234 3.94 -4.37 12.76
CA ARG A 234 3.79 -2.93 12.51
C ARG A 234 2.38 -2.45 12.81
N SER A 235 2.29 -1.36 13.57
CA SER A 235 1.06 -0.61 13.81
C SER A 235 1.41 0.87 13.96
N ASP A 236 1.22 1.65 12.89
CA ASP A 236 1.57 3.06 12.89
C ASP A 236 0.57 3.89 13.72
N LEU A 237 1.11 4.79 14.55
CA LEU A 237 0.34 5.85 15.19
C LEU A 237 0.35 7.10 14.31
N SER A 238 -0.79 7.74 14.16
CA SER A 238 -0.92 8.92 13.31
C SER A 238 -1.98 9.91 13.80
N ARG A 239 -2.03 11.07 13.15
CA ARG A 239 -3.13 12.03 13.33
C ARG A 239 -4.46 11.37 12.94
N PRO A 240 -5.61 11.87 13.42
CA PRO A 240 -6.90 11.31 13.08
C PRO A 240 -7.07 11.10 11.57
N LEU A 241 -7.38 9.86 11.20
CA LEU A 241 -7.57 9.39 9.84
C LEU A 241 -9.04 9.46 9.44
N GLY A 242 -9.28 9.73 8.16
CA GLY A 242 -10.61 9.59 7.56
C GLY A 242 -10.94 8.14 7.21
N PRO A 243 -11.45 7.88 6.00
CA PRO A 243 -11.70 6.53 5.52
C PRO A 243 -10.45 5.65 5.58
N LEU A 244 -10.65 4.39 5.95
CA LEU A 244 -9.65 3.34 6.03
C LEU A 244 -9.98 2.24 5.02
N VAL A 245 -8.96 1.52 4.57
CA VAL A 245 -9.07 0.31 3.76
C VAL A 245 -8.32 -0.81 4.46
N GLY A 246 -8.89 -2.02 4.47
CA GLY A 246 -8.24 -3.18 5.06
C GLY A 246 -8.70 -4.49 4.44
N ALA A 247 -7.85 -5.51 4.57
CA ALA A 247 -8.21 -6.88 4.23
C ALA A 247 -8.62 -7.64 5.49
N VAL A 248 -9.77 -8.29 5.43
CA VAL A 248 -10.28 -9.15 6.49
C VAL A 248 -10.43 -10.59 6.02
N ALA A 249 -10.15 -11.55 6.90
CA ALA A 249 -10.40 -12.96 6.66
C ALA A 249 -11.89 -13.21 6.32
N LYS A 250 -12.11 -14.02 5.29
CA LYS A 250 -13.43 -14.46 4.84
C LYS A 250 -14.16 -15.25 5.90
#